data_AF-A0AAV6DKW2-F1
#
_entry.id   AF-A0AAV6DKW2-F1
#
_cell.length_a   1.000
_cell.length_b   1.000
_cell.length_c   1.000
_cell.angle_alpha   90.00
_cell.angle_beta   90.00
_cell.angle_gamma   90.00
#
_symmetry.space_group_name_H-M   'P 1'
#
loop_
_entity.id
_entity.type
_entity.pdbx_description
1 polymer ?
#
loop_
_entity_poly.entity_id
_entity_poly.type
_entity_poly.pdbx_seq_one_letter_code
_entity_poly.pdbx_strand_id
1 'polypeptide(L)'
;MTAPAPDDRSAALAKALAHLDAGEWQAAHQIVQADKSTLAAWMHGIVHTIEGDLDNARYWYRRARREFPGPDAVKQEIAAARRRLGTAS
;
A
#
# COMPACT_ATOMS: atom_id res chain seq x y z
N MET A 1 18.26 -6.08 15.33
CA MET A 1 16.91 -5.62 14.94
C MET A 1 16.10 -6.83 14.54
N THR A 2 15.17 -7.27 15.40
CA THR A 2 14.26 -8.39 15.09
C THR A 2 13.26 -7.91 14.04
N ALA A 3 13.07 -8.67 12.96
CA ALA A 3 11.99 -8.39 12.01
C ALA A 3 10.65 -8.45 12.76
N PRO A 4 9.69 -7.55 12.49
CA PRO A 4 8.37 -7.64 13.12
C PRO A 4 7.77 -9.03 12.86
N ALA A 5 7.12 -9.59 13.87
CA ALA A 5 6.41 -10.85 13.74
C ALA A 5 5.39 -10.75 12.58
N PRO A 6 5.13 -11.83 11.84
CA PRO A 6 4.21 -11.81 10.71
C PRO A 6 2.82 -11.27 11.07
N ASP A 7 2.35 -11.52 12.30
CA ASP A 7 1.06 -11.04 12.81
C ASP A 7 1.03 -9.51 12.97
N ASP A 8 2.12 -8.91 13.48
CA ASP A 8 2.25 -7.45 13.62
C ASP A 8 2.30 -6.77 12.26
N ARG A 9 2.93 -7.40 11.26
CA ARG A 9 3.03 -6.87 9.91
C ARG A 9 1.66 -6.85 9.22
N SER A 10 0.93 -7.96 9.26
CA SER A 10 -0.40 -8.06 8.64
C SER A 10 -1.38 -7.06 9.28
N ALA A 11 -1.34 -6.91 10.61
CA ALA A 11 -2.13 -5.91 11.32
C ALA A 11 -1.75 -4.47 10.92
N ALA A 12 -0.45 -4.17 10.79
CA ALA A 12 0.01 -2.86 10.34
C ALA A 12 -0.48 -2.54 8.91
N LEU A 13 -0.36 -3.49 7.97
CA LEU A 13 -0.84 -3.29 6.60
C LEU A 13 -2.37 -3.15 6.55
N ALA A 14 -3.12 -3.88 7.38
CA ALA A 14 -4.57 -3.71 7.50
C ALA A 14 -4.93 -2.29 7.98
N LYS A 15 -4.20 -1.76 8.97
CA LYS A 15 -4.35 -0.38 9.44
C LYS A 15 -4.03 0.63 8.35
N ALA A 16 -2.96 0.43 7.58
CA ALA A 16 -2.63 1.31 6.47
C ALA A 16 -3.71 1.32 5.38
N LEU A 17 -4.34 0.17 5.08
CA LEU A 17 -5.50 0.12 4.16
C LEU A 17 -6.71 0.89 4.70
N ALA A 18 -6.95 0.86 6.01
CA ALA A 18 -8.03 1.65 6.62
C ALA A 18 -7.79 3.16 6.47
N HIS A 19 -6.54 3.62 6.67
CA HIS A 19 -6.17 5.02 6.42
C HIS A 19 -6.32 5.40 4.94
N LEU A 20 -5.94 4.53 4.00
CA LEU A 20 -6.13 4.77 2.56
C LEU A 20 -7.61 4.92 2.18
N ASP A 21 -8.50 4.08 2.73
CA ASP A 21 -9.95 4.21 2.52
C ASP A 21 -10.51 5.53 3.06
N ALA A 22 -9.96 6.01 4.17
CA ALA A 22 -10.34 7.29 4.78
C ALA A 22 -9.73 8.51 4.07
N GLY A 23 -8.85 8.31 3.08
CA GLY A 23 -8.10 9.39 2.40
C GLY A 23 -6.93 9.93 3.22
N GLU A 24 -6.59 9.31 4.36
CA GLU A 24 -5.51 9.71 5.25
C GLU A 24 -4.15 9.15 4.77
N TRP A 25 -3.76 9.53 3.55
CA TRP A 25 -2.59 8.96 2.87
C TRP A 25 -1.28 9.16 3.63
N GLN A 26 -1.11 10.25 4.40
CA GLN A 26 0.09 10.46 5.22
C GLN A 26 0.22 9.40 6.33
N ALA A 27 -0.90 9.05 6.99
CA ALA A 27 -0.90 8.03 8.03
C ALA A 27 -0.62 6.64 7.44
N ALA A 28 -1.21 6.35 6.27
CA ALA A 28 -0.88 5.13 5.53
C ALA A 28 0.60 5.07 5.16
N HIS A 29 1.17 6.17 4.63
CA HIS A 29 2.57 6.28 4.24
C HIS A 29 3.51 5.95 5.40
N GLN A 30 3.25 6.50 6.58
CA GLN A 30 4.06 6.27 7.78
C GLN A 30 4.16 4.80 8.16
N ILE A 31 3.12 4.02 7.89
CA ILE A 31 3.08 2.60 8.18
C ILE A 31 3.79 1.81 7.08
N VAL A 32 3.44 2.05 5.81
CA VAL A 32 3.96 1.24 4.70
C VAL A 32 5.45 1.43 4.43
N GLN A 33 6.05 2.56 4.83
CA GLN A 33 7.50 2.77 4.73
C GLN A 33 8.35 1.80 5.57
N ALA A 34 7.76 1.20 6.62
CA ALA A 34 8.46 0.25 7.48
C ALA A 34 8.52 -1.17 6.88
N ASP A 35 7.69 -1.49 5.88
CA ASP A 35 7.62 -2.81 5.25
C ASP A 35 8.19 -2.77 3.82
N LYS A 36 9.02 -3.77 3.51
CA LYS A 36 9.70 -3.94 2.21
C LYS A 36 9.02 -4.97 1.31
N SER A 37 7.86 -5.50 1.72
CA SER A 37 7.07 -6.46 0.95
C SER A 37 6.53 -5.87 -0.36
N THR A 38 6.20 -6.73 -1.32
CA THR A 38 5.55 -6.30 -2.57
C THR A 38 4.15 -5.71 -2.32
N LEU A 39 3.48 -6.15 -1.25
CA LEU A 39 2.19 -5.59 -0.84
C LEU A 39 2.36 -4.17 -0.28
N ALA A 40 3.35 -3.94 0.58
CA ALA A 40 3.67 -2.60 1.07
C ALA A 40 4.12 -1.66 -0.06
N ALA A 41 4.94 -2.15 -1.01
CA ALA A 41 5.32 -1.41 -2.20
C ALA A 41 4.10 -1.02 -3.06
N TRP A 42 3.09 -1.90 -3.17
CA TRP A 42 1.86 -1.57 -3.88
C TRP A 42 1.08 -0.47 -3.16
N MET A 43 0.95 -0.57 -1.84
CA MET A 43 0.27 0.45 -1.03
C MET A 43 0.99 1.80 -1.07
N HIS A 44 2.33 1.83 -1.14
CA HIS A 44 3.10 3.05 -1.44
C HIS A 44 2.72 3.67 -2.79
N GLY A 45 2.54 2.82 -3.81
CA GLY A 45 2.04 3.27 -5.11
C GLY A 45 0.68 3.97 -4.99
N ILE A 46 -0.25 3.40 -4.21
CA ILE A 46 -1.56 3.99 -3.94
C ILE A 46 -1.42 5.32 -3.18
N VAL A 47 -0.58 5.38 -2.14
CA VAL A 47 -0.29 6.60 -1.38
C VAL A 47 0.11 7.75 -2.31
N HIS A 48 1.13 7.55 -3.14
CA HIS A 48 1.62 8.61 -4.03
C HIS A 48 0.62 8.96 -5.14
N THR A 49 -0.25 8.02 -5.52
CA THR A 49 -1.36 8.31 -6.44
C THR A 49 -2.35 9.29 -5.83
N ILE A 50 -2.67 9.14 -4.53
CA ILE A 50 -3.56 10.05 -3.79
C ILE A 50 -2.87 11.40 -3.52
N GLU A 51 -1.57 11.38 -3.21
CA GLU A 51 -0.75 12.60 -3.01
C GLU A 51 -0.64 13.45 -4.29
N GLY A 52 -0.71 12.81 -5.46
CA GLY A 52 -0.54 13.46 -6.77
C GLY A 52 0.86 13.30 -7.37
N ASP A 53 1.77 12.59 -6.70
CA ASP A 53 3.11 12.25 -7.20
C ASP A 53 3.06 10.98 -8.08
N LEU A 54 2.59 11.16 -9.32
CA LEU A 54 2.35 10.06 -10.24
C LEU A 54 3.64 9.35 -10.70
N ASP A 55 4.76 10.06 -10.76
CA ASP A 55 6.05 9.46 -11.16
C ASP A 55 6.55 8.50 -10.09
N ASN A 56 6.43 8.89 -8.82
CA ASN A 56 6.77 8.03 -7.70
C ASN A 56 5.75 6.90 -7.52
N ALA A 57 4.47 7.15 -7.75
CA ALA A 57 3.46 6.10 -7.82
C ALA A 57 3.86 5.00 -8.82
N ARG A 58 4.23 5.37 -10.06
CA ARG A 58 4.71 4.42 -11.08
C ARG A 58 5.95 3.64 -10.62
N TYR A 59 6.88 4.31 -9.96
CA TYR A 59 8.07 3.65 -9.39
C TYR A 59 7.68 2.55 -8.39
N TRP A 60 6.78 2.84 -7.46
CA TRP A 60 6.34 1.89 -6.43
C TRP A 60 5.47 0.75 -6.99
N TYR A 61 4.60 1.04 -7.95
CA TYR A 61 3.87 0.03 -8.71
C TYR A 61 4.82 -0.97 -9.39
N ARG A 62 5.88 -0.46 -10.04
CA ARG A 62 6.93 -1.32 -10.62
C ARG A 62 7.62 -2.18 -9.56
N ARG A 63 7.93 -1.63 -8.38
CA ARG A 63 8.51 -2.43 -7.26
C ARG A 63 7.56 -3.49 -6.73
N ALA A 64 6.26 -3.24 -6.79
CA ALA A 64 5.22 -4.21 -6.49
C ALA A 64 5.03 -5.29 -7.59
N ARG A 65 5.76 -5.18 -8.72
CA ARG A 65 5.58 -5.99 -9.94
C ARG A 65 4.18 -5.84 -10.53
N ARG A 66 3.67 -4.60 -10.54
CA ARG A 66 2.35 -4.23 -11.06
C ARG A 66 2.50 -3.08 -12.04
N GLU A 67 1.62 -3.05 -13.05
CA GLU A 67 1.47 -1.88 -13.91
C GLU A 67 0.68 -0.79 -13.16
N PHE A 68 1.01 0.48 -13.39
CA PHE A 68 0.28 1.60 -12.79
C PHE A 68 -1.03 1.84 -13.57
N PRO A 69 -2.21 1.64 -12.96
CA PRO A 69 -3.49 1.70 -13.66
C PRO A 69 -4.03 3.13 -13.88
N GLY A 70 -3.35 4.15 -13.34
CA GLY A 70 -3.82 5.54 -13.39
C GLY A 70 -4.56 5.98 -12.12
N PRO A 71 -4.75 7.31 -11.94
CA PRO A 71 -5.33 7.88 -10.72
C PRO A 71 -6.80 7.51 -10.51
N ASP A 72 -7.56 7.25 -11.57
CA ASP A 72 -8.98 6.89 -11.48
C ASP A 72 -9.21 5.50 -10.84
N ALA A 73 -8.17 4.67 -10.76
CA ALA A 73 -8.26 3.31 -10.24
C ALA A 73 -7.99 3.19 -8.74
N VAL A 74 -7.70 4.28 -8.01
CA VAL A 74 -7.31 4.26 -6.58
C VAL A 74 -8.24 3.40 -5.72
N LYS A 75 -9.57 3.60 -5.83
CA LYS A 75 -10.55 2.84 -5.04
C LYS A 75 -10.51 1.33 -5.36
N GLN A 76 -10.35 0.98 -6.64
CA GLN A 76 -10.24 -0.41 -7.08
C GLN A 76 -8.96 -1.05 -6.53
N GLU A 77 -7.87 -0.30 -6.54
CA GLU A 77 -6.56 -0.75 -6.08
C GLU A 77 -6.51 -0.96 -4.56
N ILE A 78 -7.12 -0.07 -3.77
CA ILE A 78 -7.28 -0.28 -2.32
C ILE A 78 -8.07 -1.56 -2.03
N ALA A 79 -9.21 -1.75 -2.71
CA ALA A 79 -10.02 -2.95 -2.55
C ALA A 79 -9.27 -4.23 -2.96
N ALA A 80 -8.46 -4.17 -4.02
CA ALA A 80 -7.65 -5.30 -4.46
C ALA A 80 -6.50 -5.61 -3.48
N ALA A 81 -5.85 -4.59 -2.93
CA ALA A 81 -4.81 -4.75 -1.91
C ALA A 81 -5.38 -5.38 -0.63
N ARG A 82 -6.58 -4.97 -0.20
CA ARG A 82 -7.30 -5.59 0.93
C ARG A 82 -7.58 -7.07 0.70
N ARG A 83 -8.07 -7.45 -0.49
CA ARG A 83 -8.26 -8.87 -0.84
C ARG A 83 -6.95 -9.63 -0.78
N ARG A 84 -5.86 -9.07 -1.32
CA ARG A 84 -4.54 -9.70 -1.34
C ARG A 84 -3.98 -9.95 0.06
N LEU A 85 -4.23 -9.04 1.00
CA LEU A 85 -3.86 -9.19 2.40
C LEU A 85 -4.67 -10.32 3.07
N GLY A 86 -5.99 -10.36 2.84
CA GLY A 86 -6.86 -11.40 3.40
C GLY A 86 -6.62 -12.82 2.87
N THR A 87 -6.07 -12.98 1.66
CA THR A 87 -5.65 -14.29 1.13
C THR A 87 -4.23 -14.69 1.58
N ALA A 88 -3.48 -13.80 2.23
CA ALA A 88 -2.12 -14.06 2.70
C ALA A 88 -2.04 -14.55 4.16
N SER A 89 -3.20 -14.75 4.82
CA SER A 89 -3.34 -15.25 6.19
C SER A 89 -3.61 -16.75 6.23
#